data_AF-A0A6B1HEP9-F1
#
_entry.id   AF-A0A6B1HEP9-F1
#
_cell.length_a   1.000
_cell.length_b   1.000
_cell.length_c   1.000
_cell.angle_alpha   90.00
_cell.angle_beta   90.00
_cell.angle_gamma   90.00
#
_symmetry.space_group_name_H-M   'P 1'
#
loop_
_entity.id
_entity.type
_entity.pdbx_description
1 polymer ?
#
loop_
_entity_poly.entity_id
_entity_poly.type
_entity_poly.pdbx_seq_one_letter_code
_entity_poly.pdbx_strand_id
1 'polypeptide(L)'
;MPMHPIHRRYYAEDLVRLRRAGERWRQVASQRRGRVDPNPHQIDAVMFALKRIPQGGCILADEVGLGKTIEAGLVIAQLLAEGAERVLVVLPRPLLGQWQNELFT
;
A
#
# COMPACT_ATOMS: atom_id res chain seq x y z
N MET A 1 -9.93 -33.44 -4.24
CA MET A 1 -11.03 -33.11 -3.31
C MET A 1 -11.80 -31.94 -3.92
N PRO A 2 -13.09 -32.07 -4.26
CA PRO A 2 -13.83 -30.99 -4.92
C PRO A 2 -13.98 -29.81 -3.95
N MET A 3 -13.59 -28.61 -4.37
CA MET A 3 -13.69 -27.40 -3.54
C MET A 3 -15.15 -27.13 -3.14
N HIS A 4 -15.39 -26.99 -1.83
CA HIS A 4 -16.70 -26.61 -1.30
C HIS A 4 -17.14 -25.25 -1.89
N PRO A 5 -18.43 -25.05 -2.22
CA PRO A 5 -18.93 -23.85 -2.91
C PRO A 5 -18.52 -22.52 -2.26
N ILE A 6 -18.42 -22.51 -0.93
CA ILE A 6 -17.99 -21.35 -0.15
C ILE A 6 -16.53 -20.99 -0.42
N HIS A 7 -15.62 -21.97 -0.50
CA HIS A 7 -14.23 -21.70 -0.83
C HIS A 7 -14.09 -21.16 -2.25
N ARG A 8 -14.90 -21.64 -3.19
CA ARG A 8 -14.91 -21.14 -4.57
C ARG A 8 -15.27 -19.66 -4.65
N ARG A 9 -16.26 -19.23 -3.86
CA ARG A 9 -16.66 -17.83 -3.77
C ARG A 9 -15.61 -16.99 -3.05
N TYR A 10 -15.06 -17.48 -1.95
CA TYR A 10 -13.98 -16.80 -1.24
C TYR A 10 -12.75 -16.59 -2.15
N TYR A 11 -12.28 -17.63 -2.83
CA TYR A 11 -11.16 -17.53 -3.78
C TYR A 11 -11.49 -16.62 -4.97
N ALA A 12 -12.73 -16.63 -5.47
CA ALA A 12 -13.13 -15.71 -6.54
C ALA A 12 -13.14 -14.24 -6.06
N GLU A 13 -13.62 -13.98 -4.86
CA GLU A 13 -13.61 -12.64 -4.26
C GLU A 13 -12.18 -12.18 -3.95
N ASP A 14 -11.33 -13.09 -3.47
CA ASP A 14 -9.91 -12.83 -3.20
C ASP A 14 -9.13 -12.53 -4.49
N LEU A 15 -9.39 -13.29 -5.56
CA LEU A 15 -8.83 -13.05 -6.90
C LEU A 15 -9.34 -11.75 -7.52
N VAL A 16 -10.61 -11.38 -7.31
CA VAL A 16 -11.17 -10.11 -7.80
C VAL A 16 -10.60 -8.92 -7.03
N ARG A 17 -10.36 -9.04 -5.72
CA ARG A 17 -9.66 -8.04 -4.90
C ARG A 17 -8.22 -7.84 -5.38
N LEU A 18 -7.48 -8.93 -5.59
CA LEU A 18 -6.13 -8.91 -6.12
C LEU A 18 -6.04 -8.35 -7.56
N ARG A 19 -7.05 -8.61 -8.41
CA ARG A 19 -7.08 -8.09 -9.79
C ARG A 19 -7.43 -6.61 -9.86
N ARG A 20 -8.34 -6.14 -9.00
CA ARG A 20 -8.65 -4.70 -8.86
C ARG A 20 -7.47 -3.95 -8.27
N ALA A 21 -6.67 -4.63 -7.46
CA ALA A 21 -5.50 -4.04 -6.85
C ALA A 21 -4.45 -3.62 -7.89
N GLY A 22 -3.98 -4.55 -8.72
CA GLY A 22 -2.93 -4.23 -9.70
C GLY A 22 -3.28 -3.10 -10.69
N GLU A 23 -4.53 -2.98 -11.13
CA GLU A 23 -4.97 -1.90 -12.03
C GLU A 23 -5.17 -0.56 -11.31
N ARG A 24 -5.74 -0.59 -10.09
CA ARG A 24 -5.86 0.62 -9.27
C ARG A 24 -4.48 1.14 -8.85
N TRP A 25 -3.45 0.30 -8.69
CA TRP A 25 -2.14 0.78 -8.21
C TRP A 25 -1.42 1.51 -9.33
N ARG A 26 -1.49 0.98 -10.57
CA ARG A 26 -1.06 1.72 -11.76
C ARG A 26 -1.80 3.05 -11.86
N GLN A 27 -3.08 3.07 -11.51
CA GLN A 27 -3.85 4.31 -11.48
C GLN A 27 -3.53 5.23 -10.30
N VAL A 28 -3.25 4.76 -9.08
CA VAL A 28 -2.90 5.61 -7.91
C VAL A 28 -1.49 6.17 -8.06
N ALA A 29 -0.53 5.36 -8.51
CA ALA A 29 0.80 5.82 -8.90
C ALA A 29 0.73 6.86 -10.04
N SER A 30 -0.13 6.64 -11.03
CA SER A 30 -0.38 7.60 -12.12
C SER A 30 -1.19 8.83 -11.70
N GLN A 31 -2.13 8.69 -10.75
CA GLN A 31 -3.04 9.75 -10.27
C GLN A 31 -2.42 10.64 -9.21
N ARG A 32 -1.33 10.23 -8.55
CA ARG A 32 -0.40 11.16 -7.87
C ARG A 32 0.30 12.04 -8.91
N ARG A 33 -0.49 12.89 -9.59
CA ARG A 33 -0.15 13.97 -10.53
C ARG A 33 1.32 13.99 -10.95
N GLY A 34 1.71 13.05 -11.82
CA GLY A 34 2.92 13.15 -12.67
C GLY A 34 4.24 13.54 -12.01
N ARG A 35 4.45 13.29 -10.71
CA ARG A 35 5.67 13.73 -10.00
C ARG A 35 6.54 12.63 -9.40
N VAL A 36 6.01 11.42 -9.23
CA VAL A 36 6.77 10.32 -8.64
C VAL A 36 6.49 9.05 -9.44
N ASP A 37 7.42 8.70 -10.33
CA ASP A 37 7.52 7.31 -10.80
C ASP A 37 8.16 6.50 -9.67
N PRO A 38 7.42 5.59 -9.01
CA PRO A 38 8.01 4.77 -7.97
C PRO A 38 9.07 3.86 -8.59
N ASN A 39 10.26 3.84 -7.99
CA ASN A 39 11.32 2.93 -8.40
C ASN A 39 10.83 1.48 -8.16
N PRO A 40 11.14 0.51 -9.05
CA PRO A 40 10.77 -0.90 -8.89
C PRO A 40 10.87 -1.46 -7.46
N HIS A 41 11.91 -1.12 -6.69
CA HIS A 41 12.04 -1.60 -5.31
C HIS A 41 10.94 -1.09 -4.37
N GLN A 42 10.43 0.12 -4.60
CA GLN A 42 9.35 0.70 -3.80
C GLN A 42 8.02 -0.02 -4.06
N ILE A 43 7.82 -0.49 -5.30
CA ILE A 43 6.65 -1.31 -5.65
C ILE A 43 6.70 -2.63 -4.88
N ASP A 44 7.86 -3.28 -4.84
CA ASP A 44 8.06 -4.53 -4.11
C ASP A 44 7.86 -4.35 -2.60
N ALA A 45 8.37 -3.25 -2.02
CA ALA A 45 8.18 -2.90 -0.61
C ALA A 45 6.69 -2.71 -0.25
N VAL A 46 5.94 -1.98 -1.09
CA VAL A 46 4.49 -1.75 -0.90
C VAL A 46 3.71 -3.07 -1.01
N MET A 47 4.02 -3.89 -2.01
CA MET A 47 3.39 -5.21 -2.20
C MET A 47 3.66 -6.14 -1.01
N PHE A 48 4.90 -6.13 -0.51
CA PHE A 48 5.27 -6.86 0.70
C PHE A 48 4.46 -6.38 1.91
N ALA A 49 4.37 -5.06 2.12
CA ALA A 49 3.63 -4.49 3.24
C ALA A 49 2.14 -4.85 3.21
N LEU A 50 1.47 -4.65 2.08
CA LEU A 50 0.05 -4.94 1.92
C LEU A 50 -0.27 -6.43 2.17
N LYS A 51 0.61 -7.34 1.75
CA LYS A 51 0.45 -8.78 2.01
C LYS A 51 0.60 -9.14 3.49
N ARG A 52 1.43 -8.41 4.24
CA ARG A 52 1.77 -8.68 5.64
C ARG A 52 0.84 -8.00 6.63
N ILE A 53 0.22 -6.87 6.28
CA ILE A 53 -0.70 -6.14 7.17
C ILE A 53 -1.82 -7.03 7.74
N PRO A 54 -2.53 -7.87 6.94
CA PRO A 54 -3.53 -8.80 7.47
C PRO A 54 -2.98 -9.88 8.41
N GLN A 55 -1.66 -10.09 8.40
CA GLN A 55 -0.95 -11.11 9.19
C GLN A 55 -0.32 -10.53 10.47
N GLY A 56 -0.60 -9.27 10.81
CA GLY A 56 -0.07 -8.59 12.00
C GLY A 56 0.93 -7.47 11.72
N GLY A 57 1.18 -7.13 10.45
CA GLY A 57 2.03 -6.00 10.06
C GLY A 57 3.42 -6.41 9.57
N CYS A 58 4.25 -5.40 9.29
CA CYS A 58 5.60 -5.56 8.77
C CYS A 58 6.51 -4.41 9.20
N ILE A 59 7.82 -4.63 9.04
CA ILE A 59 8.84 -3.59 9.18
C ILE A 59 9.48 -3.39 7.80
N LEU A 60 9.49 -2.14 7.33
CA LEU A 60 10.26 -1.72 6.15
C LEU A 60 11.65 -1.32 6.62
N ALA A 61 12.66 -2.14 6.31
CA ALA A 61 14.01 -2.04 6.87
C ALA A 61 15.08 -1.78 5.80
N ASP A 62 14.71 -1.22 4.64
CA ASP A 62 15.69 -0.93 3.59
C ASP A 62 16.68 0.17 4.03
N GLU A 63 17.64 0.53 3.18
CA GLU A 63 18.59 1.60 3.47
C GLU A 63 17.93 2.97 3.74
N VAL A 64 18.64 3.81 4.50
CA VAL A 64 18.24 5.18 4.79
C VAL A 64 18.26 5.99 3.49
N GLY A 65 17.19 6.73 3.21
CA GLY A 65 17.09 7.58 2.01
C GLY A 65 16.40 6.95 0.79
N LEU A 66 16.01 5.67 0.86
CA LEU A 66 15.31 4.98 -0.25
C LEU A 66 13.84 5.35 -0.45
N GLY A 67 13.31 6.28 0.35
CA GLY A 67 11.93 6.76 0.21
C GLY A 67 10.89 5.96 0.99
N LYS A 68 11.20 5.50 2.22
CA LYS A 68 10.25 4.77 3.08
C LYS A 68 8.98 5.56 3.38
N THR A 69 9.08 6.89 3.45
CA THR A 69 7.91 7.76 3.64
C THR A 69 7.00 7.73 2.41
N ILE A 70 7.57 7.67 1.20
CA ILE A 70 6.83 7.47 -0.06
C ILE A 70 6.18 6.09 -0.07
N GLU A 71 6.92 5.02 0.28
CA GLU A 71 6.39 3.65 0.38
C GLU A 71 5.23 3.57 1.38
N ALA A 72 5.37 4.16 2.57
CA ALA A 72 4.31 4.24 3.57
C ALA A 72 3.10 5.02 3.03
N GLY A 73 3.32 6.14 2.33
CA GLY A 73 2.27 6.91 1.68
C GLY A 73 1.51 6.12 0.61
N LEU A 74 2.22 5.28 -0.16
CA LEU A 74 1.61 4.38 -1.14
C LEU A 74 0.78 3.28 -0.47
N VAL A 75 1.28 2.66 0.60
CA VAL A 75 0.51 1.70 1.41
C VAL A 75 -0.75 2.34 1.98
N ILE A 76 -0.65 3.55 2.53
CA ILE A 76 -1.80 4.27 3.11
C ILE A 76 -2.83 4.61 2.04
N ALA A 77 -2.41 5.23 0.94
CA ALA A 77 -3.30 5.54 -0.18
C ALA A 77 -4.04 4.30 -0.65
N GLN A 78 -3.36 3.17 -0.58
CA GLN A 78 -3.91 1.92 -0.97
C GLN A 78 -4.96 1.37 -0.01
N LEU A 79 -4.64 1.29 1.28
CA LEU A 79 -5.61 0.89 2.28
C LEU A 79 -6.88 1.74 2.22
N LEU A 80 -6.76 3.06 2.00
CA LEU A 80 -7.89 3.97 1.81
C LEU A 80 -8.71 3.61 0.56
N ALA A 81 -8.07 3.31 -0.57
CA ALA A 81 -8.75 2.88 -1.79
C ALA A 81 -9.46 1.50 -1.65
N GLU A 82 -8.99 0.66 -0.73
CA GLU A 82 -9.61 -0.62 -0.35
C GLU A 82 -10.72 -0.47 0.71
N GLY A 83 -10.96 0.74 1.23
CA GLY A 83 -12.04 1.04 2.15
C GLY A 83 -11.62 1.22 3.61
N ALA A 84 -10.33 1.40 3.91
CA ALA A 84 -9.91 1.83 5.24
C ALA A 84 -10.45 3.24 5.54
N GLU A 85 -11.05 3.42 6.72
CA GLU A 85 -11.66 4.69 7.11
C GLU A 85 -10.71 5.58 7.92
N ARG A 86 -9.76 4.97 8.64
CA ARG A 86 -8.89 5.67 9.60
C ARG A 86 -7.47 5.11 9.54
N VAL A 87 -6.51 6.02 9.55
CA VAL A 87 -5.07 5.74 9.55
C VAL A 87 -4.42 6.59 10.63
N LEU A 88 -3.65 5.96 11.52
CA LEU A 88 -2.85 6.64 12.53
C LEU A 88 -1.37 6.58 12.14
N VAL A 89 -0.74 7.75 12.01
CA VAL A 89 0.71 7.86 11.77
C VAL A 89 1.38 8.35 13.05
N VAL A 90 2.33 7.59 13.57
CA VAL A 90 3.13 7.95 14.76
C VAL A 90 4.56 8.23 14.31
N LEU A 91 5.05 9.43 14.63
CA LEU A 91 6.37 9.89 14.22
C LEU A 91 6.95 10.93 15.20
N PRO A 92 8.28 11.10 15.27
CA PRO A 92 8.92 12.20 15.97
C PRO A 92 8.51 13.57 15.42
N ARG A 93 8.34 14.57 16.31
CA ARG A 93 7.94 15.94 15.95
C ARG A 93 8.73 16.56 14.78
N PRO A 94 10.07 16.39 14.66
CA PRO A 94 10.83 16.99 13.56
C PRO A 94 10.43 16.49 12.17
N LEU A 95 9.89 15.27 12.05
CA LEU A 95 9.53 14.66 10.77
C LEU A 95 8.12 15.05 10.30
N LEU A 96 7.35 15.76 11.12
CA LEU A 96 5.95 16.09 10.84
C LEU A 96 5.79 16.88 9.53
N GLY A 97 6.61 17.91 9.32
CA GLY A 97 6.51 18.74 8.11
C GLY A 97 6.84 17.96 6.84
N GLN A 98 7.85 17.08 6.88
CA GLN A 98 8.20 16.22 5.76
C GLN A 98 7.04 15.27 5.41
N TRP A 99 6.49 14.58 6.42
CA TRP A 99 5.37 13.65 6.20
C TRP A 99 4.11 14.36 5.71
N GLN A 100 3.83 15.57 6.20
CA GLN A 100 2.71 16.37 5.69
C GLN A 100 2.89 16.71 4.21
N ASN A 101 4.08 17.15 3.82
CA ASN A 101 4.36 17.43 2.41
C ASN A 101 4.23 16.17 1.55
N GLU A 102 4.72 15.02 2.01
CA GLU A 102 4.69 13.78 1.22
C GLU A 102 3.30 13.10 1.15
N LEU A 103 2.43 13.30 2.15
CA LEU A 103 1.09 12.71 2.19
C LEU A 103 0.00 13.60 1.59
N PHE A 104 0.14 14.93 1.67
CA PHE A 104 -0.91 15.88 1.27
C PHE A 104 -0.59 16.70 0.01
N THR A 105 0.53 16.43 -0.66
CA THR A 105 0.84 16.98 -2.00
C THR A 105 0.30 16.06 -3.09
#